data_AF-A0A944K2D0-F1
#
_entry.id   AF-A0A944K2D0-F1
#
_cell.length_a   1.000
_cell.length_b   1.000
_cell.length_c   1.000
_cell.angle_alpha   90.00
_cell.angle_beta   90.00
_cell.angle_gamma   90.00
#
_symmetry.space_group_name_H-M   'P 1'
#
loop_
_entity.id
_entity.type
_entity.pdbx_description
1 polymer ?
#
loop_
_entity_poly.entity_id
_entity_poly.type
_entity_poly.pdbx_seq_one_letter_code
_entity_poly.pdbx_strand_id
1 'polypeptide(L)'
;MTAAAPPTNGEVTTALRLEGEHRAAKPTTPEQVEEVQERLIRDWQAENHTGTPTPDIQSFIRGVAAKASVTNEDRGDVRAFWSYRSQPEGAPSEVGHRYLAQACGETRNYQVLEDSPAGKQLDSYHLWEPEVREMLTRDFDVAPSEAKALAPEVWSTVSRRYAEAAKGPVVVFAADIGEESVLGKDELPQLLAHQRVGKEGVEFALPSPRHEHLPRDVDELIADDAVRCQVRMEDFDPKKTTPKEFAQKLGAIDVPEHRRAEHQAALSRLMSADRYADLDAPPAASTRSGPDRAHGFMQGVDIPAKVALPGPGRPSGHGVYNPVPELVPRAPGVER
;
A
#
# COMPACT_ATOMS: atom_id res chain seq x y z
N MET A 1 9.27 -12.08 -16.55
CA MET A 1 9.08 -10.62 -16.50
C MET A 1 10.02 -10.09 -15.43
N THR A 2 10.58 -8.89 -15.61
CA THR A 2 11.49 -8.26 -14.64
C THR A 2 10.67 -7.49 -13.63
N ALA A 3 10.85 -7.80 -12.34
CA ALA A 3 10.15 -7.14 -11.24
C ALA A 3 10.27 -5.60 -11.30
N ALA A 4 9.21 -4.91 -10.89
CA ALA A 4 9.16 -3.47 -10.77
C ALA A 4 10.35 -2.96 -9.92
N ALA A 5 11.15 -2.07 -10.52
CA ALA A 5 12.32 -1.52 -9.83
C ALA A 5 11.91 -0.61 -8.67
N PRO A 6 12.64 -0.61 -7.54
CA PRO A 6 12.43 0.36 -6.48
C PRO A 6 12.56 1.82 -6.94
N PRO A 7 11.88 2.78 -6.28
CA PRO A 7 12.10 4.20 -6.53
C PRO A 7 13.56 4.60 -6.35
N THR A 8 14.06 5.43 -7.25
CA THR A 8 15.38 6.05 -7.16
C THR A 8 15.37 7.22 -6.19
N ASN A 9 16.54 7.64 -5.69
CA ASN A 9 16.66 8.85 -4.86
C ASN A 9 16.10 10.12 -5.53
N GLY A 10 16.20 10.22 -6.87
CA GLY A 10 15.62 11.32 -7.63
C GLY A 10 14.09 11.30 -7.63
N GLU A 11 13.48 10.13 -7.79
CA GLU A 11 12.03 9.94 -7.68
C GLU A 11 11.54 10.18 -6.25
N VAL A 12 12.27 9.72 -5.23
CA VAL A 12 11.95 10.02 -3.82
C VAL A 12 11.99 11.52 -3.54
N THR A 13 13.02 12.23 -4.02
CA THR A 13 13.12 13.69 -3.86
C THR A 13 11.95 14.41 -4.54
N THR A 14 11.59 13.96 -5.74
CA THR A 14 10.45 14.50 -6.49
C THR A 14 9.13 14.22 -5.77
N ALA A 15 8.94 13.02 -5.23
CA ALA A 15 7.76 12.64 -4.47
C ALA A 15 7.59 13.49 -3.20
N LEU A 16 8.67 13.77 -2.46
CA LEU A 16 8.63 14.65 -1.29
C LEU A 16 8.25 16.09 -1.66
N ARG A 17 8.75 16.59 -2.81
CA ARG A 17 8.34 17.90 -3.34
C ARG A 17 6.84 17.92 -3.68
N LEU A 18 6.35 16.92 -4.42
CA LEU A 18 4.94 16.79 -4.78
C LEU A 18 4.04 16.69 -3.54
N GLU A 19 4.46 15.93 -2.51
CA GLU A 19 3.74 15.84 -1.24
C GLU A 19 3.68 17.19 -0.53
N GLY A 20 4.78 17.93 -0.53
CA GLY A 20 4.86 19.28 0.04
C GLY A 20 3.94 20.27 -0.67
N GLU A 21 3.93 20.26 -2.00
CA GLU A 21 3.08 21.11 -2.83
C GLU A 21 1.59 20.81 -2.60
N HIS A 22 1.20 19.54 -2.63
CA HIS A 22 -0.19 19.14 -2.37
C HIS A 22 -0.62 19.53 -0.95
N ARG A 23 0.25 19.35 0.05
CA ARG A 23 -0.04 19.75 1.43
C ARG A 23 -0.22 21.26 1.56
N ALA A 24 0.62 22.04 0.88
CA ALA A 24 0.53 23.51 0.88
C ALA A 24 -0.72 24.02 0.14
N ALA A 25 -1.22 23.26 -0.84
CA ALA A 25 -2.43 23.58 -1.60
C ALA A 25 -3.74 23.24 -0.87
N LYS A 26 -3.70 22.55 0.28
CA LYS A 26 -4.91 22.20 1.03
C LYS A 26 -5.68 23.46 1.44
N PRO A 27 -6.99 23.55 1.17
CA PRO A 27 -7.80 24.69 1.58
C PRO A 27 -8.01 24.66 3.10
N THR A 28 -7.33 25.56 3.81
CA THR A 28 -7.40 25.68 5.28
C THR A 28 -7.94 27.04 5.74
N THR A 29 -8.15 27.95 4.80
CA THR A 29 -8.69 29.30 5.04
C THR A 29 -9.99 29.51 4.26
N PRO A 30 -10.88 30.41 4.69
CA PRO A 30 -12.12 30.71 3.96
C PRO A 30 -11.89 31.08 2.49
N GLU A 31 -10.85 31.87 2.20
CA GLU A 31 -10.52 32.30 0.85
C GLU A 31 -10.12 31.10 -0.04
N GLN A 32 -9.33 30.16 0.49
CA GLN A 32 -8.95 28.95 -0.25
C GLN A 32 -10.14 28.01 -0.48
N VAL A 33 -11.09 27.97 0.47
CA VAL A 33 -12.32 27.19 0.31
C VAL A 33 -13.22 27.81 -0.76
N GLU A 34 -13.29 29.14 -0.82
CA GLU A 34 -13.98 29.88 -1.87
C GLU A 34 -13.37 29.59 -3.26
N GLU A 35 -12.04 29.52 -3.39
CA GLU A 35 -11.39 29.12 -4.65
C GLU A 35 -11.79 27.70 -5.10
N VAL A 36 -11.95 26.76 -4.17
CA VAL A 36 -12.46 25.40 -4.46
C VAL A 36 -13.92 25.46 -4.90
N GLN A 37 -14.74 26.24 -4.21
CA GLN A 37 -16.15 26.43 -4.55
C GLN A 37 -16.32 27.04 -5.95
N GLU A 38 -15.61 28.11 -6.27
CA GLU A 38 -15.64 28.75 -7.59
C GLU A 38 -15.23 27.78 -8.69
N ARG A 39 -14.24 26.93 -8.44
CA ARG A 39 -13.82 25.89 -9.37
C ARG A 39 -14.92 24.85 -9.60
N LEU A 40 -15.52 24.35 -8.53
CA LEU A 40 -16.65 23.42 -8.61
C LEU A 40 -17.80 23.99 -9.43
N ILE A 41 -18.19 25.25 -9.17
CA ILE A 41 -19.27 25.92 -9.90
C ILE A 41 -18.89 26.10 -11.37
N ARG A 42 -17.66 26.52 -11.67
CA ARG A 42 -17.19 26.72 -13.04
C ARG A 42 -17.21 25.43 -13.84
N ASP A 43 -16.67 24.34 -13.28
CA ASP A 43 -16.63 23.05 -13.94
C ASP A 43 -18.04 22.47 -14.13
N TRP A 44 -18.89 22.62 -13.11
CA TRP A 44 -20.30 22.25 -13.18
C TRP A 44 -21.05 23.02 -14.26
N GLN A 45 -20.83 24.32 -14.40
CA GLN A 45 -21.43 25.13 -15.47
C GLN A 45 -20.95 24.67 -16.85
N ALA A 46 -19.64 24.43 -17.00
CA ALA A 46 -19.02 24.02 -18.26
C ALA A 46 -19.65 22.73 -18.82
N GLU A 47 -19.90 21.73 -17.97
CA GLU A 47 -20.51 20.45 -18.36
C GLU A 47 -22.01 20.57 -18.67
N ASN A 48 -22.69 21.57 -18.10
CA ASN A 48 -24.15 21.71 -18.17
C ASN A 48 -24.70 22.63 -19.25
N HIS A 49 -23.84 23.15 -20.15
CA HIS A 49 -24.27 23.92 -21.30
C HIS A 49 -25.02 23.10 -22.39
N THR A 50 -25.18 21.79 -22.22
CA THR A 50 -25.70 20.86 -23.25
C THR A 50 -27.22 20.62 -23.23
N GLY A 51 -28.03 21.43 -22.53
CA GLY A 51 -29.50 21.42 -22.65
C GLY A 51 -30.24 20.26 -21.96
N THR A 52 -29.54 19.45 -21.16
CA THR A 52 -30.12 18.46 -20.24
C THR A 52 -30.47 19.09 -18.88
N PRO A 53 -31.35 18.47 -18.07
CA PRO A 53 -31.56 18.91 -16.70
C PRO A 53 -30.22 19.02 -15.98
N THR A 54 -29.95 20.18 -15.42
CA THR A 54 -28.71 20.45 -14.70
C THR A 54 -28.70 19.61 -13.41
N PRO A 55 -27.81 18.61 -13.28
CA PRO A 55 -27.68 17.86 -12.04
C PRO A 55 -27.22 18.82 -10.94
N ASP A 56 -27.53 18.52 -9.68
CA ASP A 56 -26.93 19.23 -8.54
C ASP A 56 -25.40 18.98 -8.49
N ILE A 57 -24.69 19.76 -7.66
CA ILE A 57 -23.22 19.68 -7.53
C ILE A 57 -22.75 18.28 -7.09
N GLN A 58 -23.48 17.62 -6.20
CA GLN A 58 -23.12 16.29 -5.70
C GLN A 58 -23.25 15.24 -6.82
N SER A 59 -24.34 15.30 -7.58
CA SER A 59 -24.58 14.49 -8.77
C SER A 59 -23.55 14.74 -9.87
N PHE A 60 -23.09 15.99 -10.03
CA PHE A 60 -22.00 16.33 -10.95
C PHE A 60 -20.66 15.71 -10.51
N ILE A 61 -20.27 15.86 -9.25
CA ILE A 61 -19.02 15.27 -8.73
C ILE A 61 -19.02 13.74 -8.92
N ARG A 62 -20.15 13.07 -8.63
CA ARG A 62 -20.33 11.65 -8.94
C ARG A 62 -20.22 11.35 -10.43
N GLY A 63 -20.78 12.24 -11.26
CA GLY A 63 -20.67 12.19 -12.71
C GLY A 63 -19.22 12.22 -13.21
N VAL A 64 -18.37 13.07 -12.63
CA VAL A 64 -16.93 13.11 -12.93
C VAL A 64 -16.29 11.75 -12.66
N ALA A 65 -16.49 11.19 -11.46
CA ALA A 65 -15.97 9.87 -11.10
C ALA A 65 -16.47 8.75 -12.02
N ALA A 66 -17.73 8.83 -12.47
CA ALA A 66 -18.36 7.82 -13.30
C ALA A 66 -18.02 7.91 -14.80
N LYS A 67 -17.72 9.12 -15.32
CA LYS A 67 -17.64 9.35 -16.78
C LYS A 67 -16.32 9.91 -17.27
N ALA A 68 -15.66 10.76 -16.48
CA ALA A 68 -14.41 11.38 -16.91
C ALA A 68 -13.34 10.30 -17.20
N SER A 69 -12.39 10.62 -18.08
CA SER A 69 -11.36 9.66 -18.49
C SER A 69 -10.44 9.31 -17.32
N VAL A 70 -10.28 8.01 -17.09
CA VAL A 70 -9.29 7.44 -16.15
C VAL A 70 -7.97 7.09 -16.86
N THR A 71 -7.82 7.47 -18.12
CA THR A 71 -6.63 7.24 -18.93
C THR A 71 -5.99 8.59 -19.24
N ASN A 72 -4.68 8.68 -18.98
CA ASN A 72 -3.87 9.80 -19.43
C ASN A 72 -3.17 9.41 -20.73
N GLU A 73 -3.59 10.01 -21.85
CA GLU A 73 -3.06 9.70 -23.19
C GLU A 73 -1.57 10.10 -23.36
N ASP A 74 -1.05 10.98 -22.49
CA ASP A 74 0.35 11.37 -22.47
C ASP A 74 1.25 10.41 -21.68
N ARG A 75 0.70 9.26 -21.24
CA ARG A 75 1.40 8.23 -20.46
C ARG A 75 1.38 6.87 -21.17
N GLY A 76 2.25 5.96 -20.72
CA GLY A 76 2.32 4.59 -21.23
C GLY A 76 1.14 3.72 -20.81
N ASP A 77 1.13 2.44 -21.16
CA ASP A 77 0.01 1.54 -20.85
C ASP A 77 0.04 0.94 -19.42
N VAL A 78 1.17 1.05 -18.72
CA VAL A 78 1.32 0.49 -17.35
C VAL A 78 0.65 1.40 -16.35
N ARG A 79 -0.30 0.86 -15.58
CA ARG A 79 -1.00 1.58 -14.50
C ARG A 79 -0.30 1.36 -13.17
N ALA A 80 -0.17 2.45 -12.40
CA ALA A 80 0.40 2.45 -11.07
C ALA A 80 -0.69 2.72 -10.03
N PHE A 81 -0.74 1.85 -9.03
CA PHE A 81 -1.64 1.90 -7.90
C PHE A 81 -0.83 2.15 -6.64
N TRP A 82 -1.46 2.65 -5.58
CA TRP A 82 -0.75 2.98 -4.35
C TRP A 82 -1.63 2.84 -3.12
N SER A 83 -1.00 2.64 -1.96
CA SER A 83 -1.71 2.70 -0.68
C SER A 83 -0.78 3.19 0.41
N TYR A 84 -1.26 4.15 1.21
CA TYR A 84 -0.58 4.67 2.40
C TYR A 84 0.78 5.34 2.13
N ARG A 85 1.72 5.25 3.08
CA ARG A 85 3.05 5.87 3.10
C ARG A 85 4.06 4.92 3.71
N SER A 86 5.35 5.14 3.42
CA SER A 86 6.47 4.47 4.08
C SER A 86 7.74 5.29 3.90
N GLN A 87 8.83 4.87 4.54
CA GLN A 87 10.16 5.45 4.32
C GLN A 87 11.01 4.46 3.51
N PRO A 88 11.03 4.56 2.17
CA PRO A 88 11.89 3.71 1.36
C PRO A 88 13.37 3.97 1.69
N GLU A 89 14.22 2.99 1.40
CA GLU A 89 15.65 3.09 1.68
C GLU A 89 16.25 4.37 1.07
N GLY A 90 17.03 5.10 1.87
CA GLY A 90 17.62 6.38 1.45
C GLY A 90 16.70 7.60 1.53
N ALA A 91 15.40 7.44 1.81
CA ALA A 91 14.50 8.58 2.01
C ALA A 91 14.77 9.28 3.36
N PRO A 92 14.80 10.63 3.41
CA PRO A 92 15.04 11.39 4.63
C PRO A 92 13.85 11.35 5.62
N SER A 93 12.66 11.01 5.13
CA SER A 93 11.42 10.89 5.90
C SER A 93 10.43 9.99 5.17
N GLU A 94 9.36 9.59 5.84
CA GLU A 94 8.23 8.92 5.18
C GLU A 94 7.65 9.77 4.05
N VAL A 95 7.26 9.10 2.97
CA VAL A 95 6.67 9.71 1.79
C VAL A 95 5.39 8.97 1.41
N GLY A 96 4.35 9.73 1.03
CA GLY A 96 3.11 9.16 0.54
C GLY A 96 3.34 8.35 -0.75
N HIS A 97 2.83 7.12 -0.81
CA HIS A 97 3.03 6.24 -1.95
C HIS A 97 2.37 6.77 -3.23
N ARG A 98 1.31 7.58 -3.09
CA ARG A 98 0.76 8.41 -4.17
C ARG A 98 1.86 9.18 -4.90
N TYR A 99 2.66 9.92 -4.16
CA TYR A 99 3.66 10.82 -4.73
C TYR A 99 4.86 10.04 -5.28
N LEU A 100 5.18 8.88 -4.70
CA LEU A 100 6.14 7.95 -5.29
C LEU A 100 5.63 7.43 -6.64
N ALA A 101 4.37 7.03 -6.72
CA ALA A 101 3.74 6.58 -7.97
C ALA A 101 3.76 7.69 -9.02
N GLN A 102 3.40 8.94 -8.66
CA GLN A 102 3.45 10.10 -9.56
C GLN A 102 4.88 10.41 -10.03
N ALA A 103 5.86 10.45 -9.12
CA ALA A 103 7.26 10.69 -9.49
C ALA A 103 7.82 9.60 -10.42
N CYS A 104 7.50 8.33 -10.16
CA CYS A 104 7.84 7.22 -11.06
C CYS A 104 7.03 7.28 -12.37
N GLY A 105 5.80 7.81 -12.33
CA GLY A 105 4.97 8.03 -13.51
C GLY A 105 5.59 9.04 -14.47
N GLU A 106 6.20 10.11 -13.94
CA GLU A 106 6.94 11.11 -14.73
C GLU A 106 8.19 10.53 -15.40
N THR A 107 8.98 9.72 -14.70
CA THR A 107 10.27 9.20 -15.19
C THR A 107 10.15 7.90 -15.99
N ARG A 108 9.18 7.05 -15.65
CA ARG A 108 8.99 5.69 -16.21
C ARG A 108 7.74 5.56 -17.06
N ASN A 109 7.01 6.66 -17.26
CA ASN A 109 5.84 6.74 -18.10
C ASN A 109 4.65 5.88 -17.61
N TYR A 110 4.53 5.65 -16.31
CA TYR A 110 3.34 5.00 -15.73
C TYR A 110 2.14 5.93 -15.74
N GLN A 111 0.94 5.38 -15.94
CA GLN A 111 -0.29 6.08 -15.61
C GLN A 111 -0.46 6.03 -14.09
N VAL A 112 -0.90 7.14 -13.51
CA VAL A 112 -1.32 7.22 -12.10
C VAL A 112 -2.71 7.82 -12.09
N LEU A 113 -3.60 7.31 -11.24
CA LEU A 113 -5.00 7.75 -11.22
C LEU A 113 -5.11 9.26 -11.04
N GLU A 114 -4.36 9.83 -10.10
CA GLU A 114 -4.37 11.25 -9.78
C GLU A 114 -3.82 12.13 -10.91
N ASP A 115 -3.10 11.55 -11.88
CA ASP A 115 -2.60 12.27 -13.05
C ASP A 115 -3.57 12.20 -14.26
N SER A 116 -4.60 11.35 -14.19
CA SER A 116 -5.64 11.23 -15.21
C SER A 116 -6.58 12.44 -15.21
N PRO A 117 -7.32 12.72 -16.31
CA PRO A 117 -8.32 13.78 -16.33
C PRO A 117 -9.32 13.70 -15.17
N ALA A 118 -9.87 12.50 -14.90
CA ALA A 118 -10.80 12.29 -13.79
C ALA A 118 -10.14 12.54 -12.42
N GLY A 119 -8.94 11.97 -12.20
CA GLY A 119 -8.23 12.09 -10.93
C GLY A 119 -7.79 13.52 -10.62
N LYS A 120 -7.24 14.24 -11.60
CA LYS A 120 -6.85 15.66 -11.44
C LYS A 120 -8.04 16.54 -11.07
N GLN A 121 -9.18 16.33 -11.73
CA GLN A 121 -10.37 17.10 -11.47
C GLN A 121 -10.90 16.82 -10.05
N LEU A 122 -11.07 15.55 -9.67
CA LEU A 122 -11.53 15.16 -8.33
C LEU A 122 -10.57 15.59 -7.22
N ASP A 123 -9.25 15.47 -7.43
CA ASP A 123 -8.24 15.88 -6.46
C ASP A 123 -8.28 17.39 -6.20
N SER A 124 -8.56 18.18 -7.24
CA SER A 124 -8.68 19.63 -7.14
C SER A 124 -9.87 20.11 -6.31
N TYR A 125 -10.82 19.23 -6.01
CA TYR A 125 -11.98 19.55 -5.18
C TYR A 125 -11.74 19.32 -3.69
N HIS A 126 -10.61 18.71 -3.30
CA HIS A 126 -10.23 18.55 -1.88
C HIS A 126 -11.35 17.99 -0.98
N LEU A 127 -12.15 17.06 -1.49
CA LEU A 127 -13.38 16.55 -0.84
C LEU A 127 -13.12 15.84 0.52
N TRP A 128 -11.86 15.52 0.82
CA TRP A 128 -11.45 14.96 2.10
C TRP A 128 -11.33 16.01 3.22
N GLU A 129 -11.16 17.28 2.87
CA GLU A 129 -10.91 18.36 3.83
C GLU A 129 -12.22 18.75 4.54
N PRO A 130 -12.22 18.86 5.89
CA PRO A 130 -13.40 19.24 6.67
C PRO A 130 -14.05 20.54 6.18
N GLU A 131 -13.25 21.54 5.87
CA GLU A 131 -13.68 22.89 5.46
C GLU A 131 -14.45 22.84 4.13
N VAL A 132 -14.03 21.97 3.20
CA VAL A 132 -14.75 21.75 1.93
C VAL A 132 -16.08 21.04 2.19
N ARG A 133 -16.14 20.07 3.10
CA ARG A 133 -17.39 19.37 3.44
C ARG A 133 -18.40 20.29 4.11
N GLU A 134 -17.93 21.20 4.96
CA GLU A 134 -18.76 22.26 5.54
C GLU A 134 -19.28 23.20 4.46
N MET A 135 -18.44 23.62 3.51
CA MET A 135 -18.86 24.41 2.35
C MET A 135 -19.93 23.69 1.52
N LEU A 136 -19.77 22.38 1.23
CA LEU A 136 -20.77 21.60 0.52
C LEU A 136 -22.13 21.58 1.23
N THR A 137 -22.11 21.49 2.56
CA THR A 137 -23.33 21.50 3.39
C THR A 137 -24.00 22.87 3.39
N ARG A 138 -23.21 23.92 3.58
CA ARG A 138 -23.69 25.30 3.72
C ARG A 138 -24.23 25.86 2.40
N ASP A 139 -23.52 25.62 1.30
CA ASP A 139 -23.73 26.37 0.05
C ASP A 139 -24.44 25.54 -1.02
N PHE A 140 -24.45 24.22 -0.91
CA PHE A 140 -25.05 23.31 -1.88
C PHE A 140 -26.10 22.35 -1.28
N ASP A 141 -26.53 22.59 -0.03
CA ASP A 141 -27.56 21.82 0.67
C ASP A 141 -27.28 20.30 0.75
N VAL A 142 -26.00 19.92 0.76
CA VAL A 142 -25.58 18.51 0.91
C VAL A 142 -25.67 18.12 2.38
N ALA A 143 -26.41 17.06 2.72
CA ALA A 143 -26.49 16.61 4.10
C ALA A 143 -25.10 16.29 4.69
N PRO A 144 -24.78 16.62 5.96
CA PRO A 144 -23.45 16.42 6.52
C PRO A 144 -22.91 14.98 6.42
N SER A 145 -23.78 13.99 6.60
CA SER A 145 -23.43 12.58 6.43
C SER A 145 -23.06 12.23 4.99
N GLU A 146 -23.73 12.85 4.02
CA GLU A 146 -23.46 12.67 2.60
C GLU A 146 -22.19 13.40 2.17
N ALA A 147 -21.96 14.63 2.65
CA ALA A 147 -20.71 15.36 2.40
C ALA A 147 -19.49 14.57 2.92
N LYS A 148 -19.63 13.91 4.07
CA LYS A 148 -18.60 13.02 4.63
C LYS A 148 -18.39 11.76 3.79
N ALA A 149 -19.47 11.16 3.28
CA ALA A 149 -19.43 9.93 2.49
C ALA A 149 -19.00 10.15 1.02
N LEU A 150 -19.12 11.38 0.52
CA LEU A 150 -18.89 11.70 -0.89
C LEU A 150 -17.46 11.36 -1.34
N ALA A 151 -16.44 11.79 -0.60
CA ALA A 151 -15.05 11.53 -0.98
C ALA A 151 -14.72 10.02 -1.06
N PRO A 152 -15.01 9.20 -0.03
CA PRO A 152 -14.87 7.74 -0.14
C PRO A 152 -15.62 7.14 -1.35
N GLU A 153 -16.87 7.57 -1.58
CA GLU A 153 -17.73 7.04 -2.65
C GLU A 153 -17.15 7.32 -4.06
N VAL A 154 -16.75 8.56 -4.31
CA VAL A 154 -16.27 8.99 -5.64
C VAL A 154 -14.89 8.41 -5.94
N TRP A 155 -14.01 8.35 -4.94
CA TRP A 155 -12.69 7.74 -5.09
C TRP A 155 -12.80 6.22 -5.28
N SER A 156 -13.69 5.53 -4.56
CA SER A 156 -13.98 4.11 -4.80
C SER A 156 -14.48 3.86 -6.23
N THR A 157 -15.36 4.73 -6.73
CA THR A 157 -15.93 4.61 -8.08
C THR A 157 -14.88 4.81 -9.17
N VAL A 158 -14.10 5.88 -9.11
CA VAL A 158 -13.07 6.17 -10.13
C VAL A 158 -11.92 5.16 -10.08
N SER A 159 -11.57 4.66 -8.89
CA SER A 159 -10.51 3.66 -8.70
C SER A 159 -10.88 2.30 -9.30
N ARG A 160 -12.13 1.84 -9.15
CA ARG A 160 -12.62 0.62 -9.84
C ARG A 160 -12.52 0.75 -11.35
N ARG A 161 -12.96 1.88 -11.92
CA ARG A 161 -12.83 2.14 -13.36
C ARG A 161 -11.37 2.17 -13.81
N TYR A 162 -10.49 2.74 -12.99
CA TYR A 162 -9.05 2.78 -13.26
C TYR A 162 -8.43 1.37 -13.29
N ALA A 163 -8.83 0.50 -12.36
CA ALA A 163 -8.44 -0.91 -12.35
C ALA A 163 -9.00 -1.70 -13.55
N GLU A 164 -10.28 -1.51 -13.88
CA GLU A 164 -10.92 -2.14 -15.05
C GLU A 164 -10.28 -1.74 -16.38
N ALA A 165 -9.71 -0.53 -16.46
CA ALA A 165 -9.07 -0.02 -17.65
C ALA A 165 -7.59 -0.50 -17.81
N ALA A 166 -7.10 -1.38 -16.93
CA ALA A 166 -5.77 -1.98 -17.05
C ALA A 166 -5.68 -2.88 -18.30
N LYS A 167 -4.63 -2.70 -19.12
CA LYS A 167 -4.47 -3.46 -20.38
C LYS A 167 -3.50 -4.64 -20.27
N GLY A 168 -2.75 -4.73 -19.17
CA GLY A 168 -1.68 -5.70 -18.92
C GLY A 168 -1.12 -5.53 -17.51
N PRO A 169 0.13 -5.95 -17.25
CA PRO A 169 0.74 -5.84 -15.92
C PRO A 169 0.69 -4.42 -15.34
N VAL A 170 0.57 -4.36 -14.02
CA VAL A 170 0.43 -3.13 -13.22
C VAL A 170 1.48 -3.09 -12.13
N VAL A 171 1.78 -1.87 -11.66
CA VAL A 171 2.74 -1.63 -10.58
C VAL A 171 2.00 -1.13 -9.34
N VAL A 172 2.35 -1.64 -8.17
CA VAL A 172 1.76 -1.27 -6.88
C VAL A 172 2.82 -0.65 -5.99
N PHE A 173 2.52 0.54 -5.47
CA PHE A 173 3.29 1.25 -4.46
C PHE A 173 2.59 1.08 -3.11
N ALA A 174 2.84 -0.05 -2.44
CA ALA A 174 2.32 -0.33 -1.11
C ALA A 174 3.36 -1.13 -0.34
N ALA A 175 3.52 -0.86 0.96
CA ALA A 175 4.30 -1.71 1.86
C ALA A 175 3.44 -2.90 2.31
N ASP A 176 2.21 -2.61 2.73
CA ASP A 176 1.18 -3.59 3.05
C ASP A 176 -0.17 -3.14 2.48
N ILE A 177 -1.10 -4.09 2.33
CA ILE A 177 -2.43 -3.81 1.81
C ILE A 177 -3.44 -3.96 2.93
N GLY A 178 -3.96 -2.83 3.41
CA GLY A 178 -5.07 -2.80 4.37
C GLY A 178 -6.40 -3.22 3.74
N GLU A 179 -7.22 -3.95 4.48
CA GLU A 179 -8.52 -4.47 4.01
C GLU A 179 -9.49 -3.36 3.59
N GLU A 180 -9.56 -2.28 4.36
CA GLU A 180 -10.44 -1.13 4.08
C GLU A 180 -9.80 -0.03 3.22
N SER A 181 -8.56 -0.25 2.74
CA SER A 181 -7.95 0.70 1.79
C SER A 181 -8.64 0.60 0.43
N VAL A 182 -8.70 1.71 -0.33
CA VAL A 182 -9.25 1.70 -1.71
C VAL A 182 -8.53 0.65 -2.56
N LEU A 183 -7.20 0.56 -2.43
CA LEU A 183 -6.40 -0.49 -3.06
C LEU A 183 -6.88 -1.90 -2.70
N GLY A 184 -7.05 -2.18 -1.41
CA GLY A 184 -7.41 -3.51 -0.90
C GLY A 184 -8.84 -3.93 -1.21
N LYS A 185 -9.78 -3.00 -1.08
CA LYS A 185 -11.22 -3.22 -1.16
C LYS A 185 -11.77 -3.11 -2.58
N ASP A 186 -11.29 -2.14 -3.35
CA ASP A 186 -11.90 -1.74 -4.62
C ASP A 186 -11.03 -2.10 -5.83
N GLU A 187 -9.70 -1.90 -5.77
CA GLU A 187 -8.83 -2.04 -6.93
C GLU A 187 -8.28 -3.46 -7.12
N LEU A 188 -7.67 -4.03 -6.09
CA LEU A 188 -7.05 -5.36 -6.19
C LEU A 188 -8.03 -6.48 -6.53
N PRO A 189 -9.26 -6.55 -5.97
CA PRO A 189 -10.22 -7.56 -6.40
C PRO A 189 -10.50 -7.52 -7.91
N GLN A 190 -10.55 -6.32 -8.50
CA GLN A 190 -10.74 -6.14 -9.94
C GLN A 190 -9.49 -6.59 -10.72
N LEU A 191 -8.30 -6.19 -10.28
CA LEU A 191 -7.03 -6.56 -10.91
C LEU A 191 -6.80 -8.09 -10.88
N LEU A 192 -7.12 -8.73 -9.76
CA LEU A 192 -6.99 -10.18 -9.59
C LEU A 192 -7.99 -10.96 -10.47
N ALA A 193 -9.19 -10.44 -10.67
CA ALA A 193 -10.18 -11.00 -11.59
C ALA A 193 -9.89 -10.69 -13.07
N HIS A 194 -9.01 -9.73 -13.35
CA HIS A 194 -8.74 -9.26 -14.71
C HIS A 194 -7.86 -10.23 -15.49
N GLN A 195 -8.36 -10.75 -16.62
CA GLN A 195 -7.71 -11.81 -17.41
C GLN A 195 -6.29 -11.47 -17.90
N ARG A 196 -5.99 -10.19 -18.10
CA ARG A 196 -4.67 -9.72 -18.57
C ARG A 196 -3.72 -9.27 -17.45
N VAL A 197 -4.23 -9.17 -16.22
CA VAL A 197 -3.42 -8.82 -15.05
C VAL A 197 -3.28 -10.07 -14.21
N GLY A 198 -4.32 -10.43 -13.44
CA GLY A 198 -4.26 -11.53 -12.48
C GLY A 198 -3.16 -11.33 -11.45
N LYS A 199 -2.97 -12.30 -10.56
CA LYS A 199 -1.92 -12.23 -9.53
C LYS A 199 -0.50 -12.13 -10.08
N GLU A 200 -0.26 -12.72 -11.26
CA GLU A 200 1.06 -12.73 -11.92
C GLU A 200 1.39 -11.40 -12.64
N GLY A 201 0.38 -10.55 -12.83
CA GLY A 201 0.53 -9.24 -13.46
C GLY A 201 0.58 -8.08 -12.46
N VAL A 202 0.55 -8.35 -11.16
CA VAL A 202 0.70 -7.33 -10.11
C VAL A 202 2.13 -7.37 -9.60
N GLU A 203 2.88 -6.28 -9.78
CA GLU A 203 4.26 -6.16 -9.31
C GLU A 203 4.37 -5.05 -8.27
N PHE A 204 5.12 -5.25 -7.18
CA PHE A 204 5.31 -4.23 -6.17
C PHE A 204 6.64 -3.49 -6.38
N ALA A 205 6.58 -2.16 -6.49
CA ALA A 205 7.78 -1.34 -6.58
C ALA A 205 8.48 -1.16 -5.22
N LEU A 206 7.77 -1.42 -4.11
CA LEU A 206 8.33 -1.30 -2.77
C LEU A 206 8.62 -2.68 -2.20
N PRO A 207 9.77 -2.88 -1.53
CA PRO A 207 10.06 -4.15 -0.88
C PRO A 207 8.97 -4.48 0.16
N SER A 208 8.71 -5.77 0.35
CA SER A 208 7.86 -6.20 1.46
C SER A 208 8.55 -5.87 2.78
N PRO A 209 7.87 -5.23 3.73
CA PRO A 209 8.44 -5.00 5.05
C PRO A 209 8.65 -6.32 5.79
N ARG A 210 9.64 -6.34 6.68
CA ARG A 210 9.83 -7.46 7.60
C ARG A 210 8.75 -7.45 8.68
N HIS A 211 7.92 -8.49 8.74
CA HIS A 211 6.94 -8.66 9.81
C HIS A 211 7.58 -9.40 10.99
N GLU A 212 8.08 -8.66 11.97
CA GLU A 212 8.83 -9.24 13.10
C GLU A 212 8.04 -10.26 13.93
N HIS A 213 6.71 -10.17 13.92
CA HIS A 213 5.84 -11.13 14.62
C HIS A 213 5.64 -12.43 13.83
N LEU A 214 5.99 -12.47 12.55
CA LEU A 214 5.87 -13.66 11.70
C LEU A 214 7.20 -14.42 11.64
N PRO A 215 7.17 -15.76 11.68
CA PRO A 215 8.32 -16.56 11.33
C PRO A 215 8.87 -16.21 9.94
N ARG A 216 10.20 -16.33 9.77
CA ARG A 216 10.89 -15.96 8.54
C ARG A 216 10.33 -16.64 7.30
N ASP A 217 10.02 -17.92 7.39
CA ASP A 217 9.42 -18.73 6.31
C ASP A 217 8.03 -18.21 5.89
N VAL A 218 7.22 -17.76 6.85
CA VAL A 218 5.89 -17.19 6.55
C VAL A 218 6.02 -15.80 5.90
N ASP A 219 6.96 -15.00 6.39
CA ASP A 219 7.24 -13.66 5.87
C ASP A 219 7.83 -13.70 4.45
N GLU A 220 8.78 -14.61 4.18
CA GLU A 220 9.31 -14.85 2.84
C GLU A 220 8.23 -15.35 1.87
N LEU A 221 7.25 -16.12 2.35
CA LEU A 221 6.10 -16.54 1.55
C LEU A 221 5.25 -15.33 1.14
N ILE A 222 4.90 -14.43 2.06
CA ILE A 222 4.05 -13.26 1.79
C ILE A 222 4.78 -12.09 1.13
N ALA A 223 6.12 -12.12 1.10
CA ALA A 223 6.93 -11.11 0.40
C ALA A 223 6.86 -11.22 -1.13
N ASP A 224 6.43 -12.37 -1.66
CA ASP A 224 6.23 -12.61 -3.09
C ASP A 224 4.96 -11.91 -3.60
N ASP A 225 5.09 -11.20 -4.71
CA ASP A 225 4.06 -10.30 -5.21
C ASP A 225 2.72 -11.00 -5.50
N ALA A 226 2.77 -12.22 -6.07
CA ALA A 226 1.57 -13.00 -6.38
C ALA A 226 0.79 -13.42 -5.12
N VAL A 227 1.49 -13.60 -3.99
CA VAL A 227 0.87 -13.84 -2.68
C VAL A 227 0.45 -12.53 -2.03
N ARG A 228 1.34 -11.55 -2.01
CA ARG A 228 1.17 -10.24 -1.36
C ARG A 228 -0.07 -9.51 -1.86
N CYS A 229 -0.36 -9.54 -3.16
CA CYS A 229 -1.54 -8.88 -3.73
C CYS A 229 -2.88 -9.48 -3.27
N GLN A 230 -2.87 -10.69 -2.69
CA GLN A 230 -4.06 -11.38 -2.19
C GLN A 230 -4.21 -11.28 -0.67
N VAL A 231 -3.10 -11.14 0.07
CA VAL A 231 -3.14 -11.06 1.53
C VAL A 231 -3.50 -9.64 1.96
N ARG A 232 -4.51 -9.52 2.85
CA ARG A 232 -4.84 -8.25 3.52
C ARG A 232 -4.19 -8.23 4.89
N MET A 233 -3.32 -7.25 5.09
CA MET A 233 -2.56 -7.05 6.32
C MET A 233 -3.19 -5.92 7.13
N GLU A 234 -3.61 -6.24 8.34
CA GLU A 234 -4.04 -5.26 9.34
C GLU A 234 -2.86 -4.91 10.25
N ASP A 235 -2.99 -3.79 10.96
CA ASP A 235 -2.08 -3.44 12.04
C ASP A 235 -1.92 -4.57 13.05
N PHE A 236 -0.67 -4.98 13.29
CA PHE A 236 -0.37 -5.94 14.33
C PHE A 236 -0.72 -5.36 15.71
N ASP A 237 -1.77 -5.91 16.32
CA ASP A 237 -2.11 -5.70 17.71
C ASP A 237 -1.99 -7.03 18.44
N PRO A 238 -1.01 -7.21 19.35
CA PRO A 238 -0.80 -8.48 20.05
C PRO A 238 -2.00 -8.91 20.93
N LYS A 239 -2.98 -8.03 21.15
CA LYS A 239 -4.21 -8.32 21.90
C LYS A 239 -5.39 -8.71 21.00
N LYS A 240 -5.36 -8.35 19.72
CA LYS A 240 -6.49 -8.55 18.79
C LYS A 240 -6.17 -9.46 17.63
N THR A 241 -4.91 -9.51 17.22
CA THR A 241 -4.46 -10.31 16.08
C THR A 241 -3.91 -11.64 16.57
N THR A 242 -4.35 -12.73 15.94
CA THR A 242 -3.88 -14.08 16.27
C THR A 242 -3.25 -14.77 15.06
N PRO A 243 -2.30 -15.72 15.27
CA PRO A 243 -1.77 -16.55 14.19
C PRO A 243 -2.86 -17.31 13.43
N LYS A 244 -3.92 -17.75 14.13
CA LYS A 244 -5.03 -18.51 13.53
C LYS A 244 -5.89 -17.67 12.59
N GLU A 245 -6.21 -16.43 12.94
CA GLU A 245 -6.91 -15.52 12.03
C GLU A 245 -6.05 -15.23 10.80
N PHE A 246 -4.74 -15.03 11.00
CA PHE A 246 -3.83 -14.85 9.87
C PHE A 246 -3.72 -16.10 8.98
N ALA A 247 -3.70 -17.29 9.57
CA ALA A 247 -3.75 -18.55 8.83
C ALA A 247 -5.03 -18.70 8.00
N GLN A 248 -6.18 -18.23 8.50
CA GLN A 248 -7.43 -18.23 7.72
C GLN A 248 -7.32 -17.31 6.50
N LYS A 249 -6.78 -16.10 6.66
CA LYS A 249 -6.52 -15.18 5.54
C LYS A 249 -5.57 -15.80 4.53
N LEU A 250 -4.43 -16.34 5.01
CA LEU A 250 -3.44 -17.01 4.16
C LEU A 250 -4.02 -18.26 3.48
N GLY A 251 -4.93 -18.99 4.12
CA GLY A 251 -5.54 -20.20 3.56
C GLY A 251 -6.57 -19.93 2.46
N ALA A 252 -7.07 -18.69 2.36
CA ALA A 252 -8.05 -18.28 1.36
C ALA A 252 -7.44 -17.83 0.02
N ILE A 253 -6.11 -17.71 -0.07
CA ILE A 253 -5.43 -17.22 -1.27
C ILE A 253 -4.99 -18.36 -2.19
N ASP A 254 -4.73 -18.03 -3.45
CA ASP A 254 -4.17 -18.95 -4.43
C ASP A 254 -2.65 -18.76 -4.60
N VAL A 255 -1.86 -19.73 -4.15
CA VAL A 255 -0.39 -19.71 -4.27
C VAL A 255 0.10 -20.40 -5.55
N PRO A 256 1.21 -19.96 -6.15
CA PRO A 256 1.85 -20.68 -7.25
C PRO A 256 2.14 -22.14 -6.89
N GLU A 257 1.97 -23.05 -7.86
CA GLU A 257 2.07 -24.50 -7.62
C GLU A 257 3.39 -24.92 -6.95
N HIS A 258 4.50 -24.30 -7.34
CA HIS A 258 5.82 -24.60 -6.79
C HIS A 258 5.98 -24.20 -5.32
N ARG A 259 5.10 -23.34 -4.76
CA ARG A 259 5.12 -22.92 -3.34
C ARG A 259 4.00 -23.51 -2.50
N ARG A 260 3.21 -24.44 -3.06
CA ARG A 260 2.08 -25.09 -2.36
C ARG A 260 2.51 -25.82 -1.08
N ALA A 261 3.70 -26.43 -1.08
CA ALA A 261 4.23 -27.12 0.10
C ALA A 261 4.62 -26.14 1.22
N GLU A 262 5.29 -25.03 0.87
CA GLU A 262 5.65 -23.95 1.81
C GLU A 262 4.39 -23.31 2.40
N HIS A 263 3.38 -23.05 1.57
CA HIS A 263 2.07 -22.55 2.01
C HIS A 263 1.38 -23.48 3.01
N GLN A 264 1.31 -24.78 2.73
CA GLN A 264 0.71 -25.73 3.69
C GLN A 264 1.50 -25.83 5.01
N ALA A 265 2.83 -25.76 4.94
CA ALA A 265 3.67 -25.73 6.15
C ALA A 265 3.42 -24.46 6.98
N ALA A 266 3.37 -23.30 6.33
CA ALA A 266 3.05 -22.02 6.96
C ALA A 266 1.67 -22.05 7.65
N LEU A 267 0.64 -22.55 6.96
CA LEU A 267 -0.71 -22.72 7.52
C LEU A 267 -0.70 -23.63 8.75
N SER A 268 -0.03 -24.78 8.67
CA SER A 268 0.03 -25.74 9.77
C SER A 268 0.71 -25.13 11.00
N ARG A 269 1.80 -24.39 10.79
CA ARG A 269 2.53 -23.70 11.86
C ARG A 269 1.68 -22.62 12.52
N LEU A 270 1.09 -21.72 11.73
CA LEU A 270 0.24 -20.64 12.24
C LEU A 270 -1.00 -21.19 12.98
N MET A 271 -1.63 -22.24 12.47
CA MET A 271 -2.80 -22.86 13.10
C MET A 271 -2.48 -23.57 14.43
N SER A 272 -1.22 -23.95 14.65
CA SER A 272 -0.78 -24.66 15.86
C SER A 272 -0.52 -23.75 17.06
N ALA A 273 -0.41 -22.44 16.85
CA ALA A 273 -0.12 -21.46 17.88
C ALA A 273 -1.36 -20.61 18.24
N ASP A 274 -1.51 -20.29 19.53
CA ASP A 274 -2.52 -19.33 19.98
C ASP A 274 -2.01 -17.89 19.94
N ARG A 275 -0.68 -17.70 20.03
CA ARG A 275 -0.02 -16.38 19.97
C ARG A 275 1.23 -16.43 19.10
N TYR A 276 1.58 -15.28 18.51
CA TYR A 276 2.78 -15.17 17.66
C TYR A 276 4.08 -15.53 18.39
N ALA A 277 4.19 -15.22 19.69
CA ALA A 277 5.34 -15.60 20.51
C ALA A 277 5.56 -17.12 20.63
N ASP A 278 4.53 -17.93 20.38
CA ASP A 278 4.63 -19.39 20.43
C ASP A 278 5.21 -19.98 19.13
N LEU A 279 5.30 -19.18 18.06
CA LEU A 279 5.78 -19.62 16.75
C LEU A 279 7.30 -19.72 16.67
N ASP A 280 8.04 -19.06 17.58
CA ASP A 280 9.50 -19.15 17.68
C ASP A 280 9.99 -20.41 18.41
N ALA A 281 9.07 -21.19 18.98
CA ALA A 281 9.42 -22.48 19.55
C ALA A 281 9.85 -23.43 18.41
N PRO A 282 11.04 -24.05 18.50
CA PRO A 282 11.38 -25.11 17.57
C PRO A 282 10.27 -26.17 17.64
N PRO A 283 9.85 -26.74 16.49
CA PRO A 283 8.80 -27.75 16.48
C PRO A 283 9.20 -28.82 17.49
N ALA A 284 8.35 -29.03 18.50
CA ALA A 284 8.56 -30.07 19.49
C ALA A 284 8.85 -31.35 18.71
N ALA A 285 10.10 -31.81 18.80
CA ALA A 285 10.56 -32.97 18.04
C ALA A 285 9.54 -34.07 18.28
N SER A 286 8.85 -34.49 17.22
CA SER A 286 7.93 -35.61 17.33
C SER A 286 8.77 -36.76 17.88
N THR A 287 8.47 -37.20 19.09
CA THR A 287 9.02 -38.41 19.69
C THR A 287 8.48 -39.61 18.92
N ARG A 288 8.97 -39.81 17.68
CA ARG A 288 9.04 -41.13 17.09
C ARG A 288 10.25 -41.80 17.70
N SER A 289 9.99 -42.48 18.81
CA SER A 289 10.85 -43.54 19.34
C SER A 289 11.13 -44.54 18.23
N GLY A 290 12.40 -44.67 17.85
CA GLY A 290 12.93 -45.70 16.96
C GLY A 290 14.44 -45.83 17.23
N PRO A 291 14.98 -47.05 17.40
CA PRO A 291 16.14 -47.27 18.25
C PRO A 291 17.48 -47.00 17.55
N ASP A 292 18.35 -46.34 18.32
CA ASP A 292 19.72 -46.74 18.62
C ASP A 292 20.61 -47.24 17.46
N ARG A 293 21.52 -46.35 17.02
CA ARG A 293 22.87 -46.73 16.57
C ARG A 293 23.82 -45.53 16.67
N ALA A 294 24.57 -45.50 17.77
CA ALA A 294 25.77 -44.69 17.91
C ALA A 294 26.90 -45.18 16.98
N HIS A 295 27.65 -44.25 16.35
CA HIS A 295 29.03 -43.90 16.75
C HIS A 295 29.79 -43.05 15.71
N GLY A 296 30.43 -41.98 16.21
CA GLY A 296 31.60 -41.29 15.63
C GLY A 296 31.26 -40.13 14.69
N PHE A 297 31.72 -38.87 14.87
CA PHE A 297 33.07 -38.45 15.28
C PHE A 297 33.10 -36.96 15.77
N MET A 298 34.01 -36.69 16.72
CA MET A 298 34.72 -35.45 17.10
C MET A 298 34.04 -34.19 17.66
N GLN A 299 34.52 -33.86 18.87
CA GLN A 299 34.47 -32.59 19.60
C GLN A 299 35.21 -31.46 18.87
N GLY A 300 34.75 -30.23 19.09
CA GLY A 300 35.62 -29.05 19.11
C GLY A 300 34.93 -27.77 18.65
N VAL A 301 34.37 -27.01 19.60
CA VAL A 301 34.63 -25.59 19.89
C VAL A 301 33.42 -25.04 20.68
N ASP A 302 33.65 -24.77 21.96
CA ASP A 302 32.78 -23.94 22.80
C ASP A 302 32.91 -22.47 22.38
N ILE A 303 31.77 -21.81 22.13
CA ILE A 303 31.68 -20.34 22.09
C ILE A 303 30.69 -19.92 23.19
N PRO A 304 31.07 -19.05 24.14
CA PRO A 304 30.19 -18.64 25.21
C PRO A 304 29.02 -17.78 24.71
N ALA A 305 27.87 -17.98 25.35
CA ALA A 305 26.66 -17.21 25.13
C ALA A 305 26.74 -15.79 25.72
N LYS A 306 25.94 -14.90 25.09
CA LYS A 306 25.42 -13.60 25.55
C LYS A 306 26.26 -12.36 25.22
N VAL A 307 25.86 -11.70 24.12
CA VAL A 307 25.83 -10.24 24.04
C VAL A 307 24.37 -9.82 24.17
N ALA A 308 24.06 -9.10 25.25
CA ALA A 308 22.77 -8.44 25.42
C ALA A 308 22.76 -7.17 24.56
N LEU A 309 21.93 -7.12 23.54
CA LEU A 309 21.64 -5.89 22.80
C LEU A 309 20.58 -5.06 23.56
N PRO A 310 20.73 -3.74 23.66
CA PRO A 310 19.72 -2.85 24.21
C PRO A 310 18.50 -2.83 23.26
N GLY A 311 17.30 -3.04 23.80
CA GLY A 311 16.07 -3.13 23.02
C GLY A 311 15.66 -1.78 22.38
N PRO A 312 15.29 -1.74 21.10
CA PRO A 312 14.65 -0.58 20.52
C PRO A 312 13.16 -0.53 20.86
N GLY A 313 12.62 0.69 20.78
CA GLY A 313 11.30 1.09 21.23
C GLY A 313 10.11 0.37 20.57
N ARG A 314 8.96 0.51 21.22
CA ARG A 314 7.68 -0.13 20.90
C ARG A 314 7.20 0.18 19.48
N PRO A 315 6.56 -0.78 18.79
CA PRO A 315 5.95 -0.55 17.49
C PRO A 315 4.69 0.30 17.61
N SER A 316 4.57 1.31 16.75
CA SER A 316 3.29 1.90 16.35
C SER A 316 2.98 1.41 14.94
N GLY A 317 1.72 1.01 14.70
CA GLY A 317 1.22 0.33 13.50
C GLY A 317 1.57 0.98 12.14
N HIS A 318 1.39 0.20 11.06
CA HIS A 318 1.68 0.47 9.64
C HIS A 318 2.90 1.37 9.35
N GLY A 319 3.91 1.32 10.24
CA GLY A 319 5.17 2.02 10.13
C GLY A 319 6.28 1.00 10.24
N VAL A 320 6.89 0.66 9.10
CA VAL A 320 8.06 -0.22 9.11
C VAL A 320 9.28 0.67 9.00
N TYR A 321 9.97 0.76 10.13
CA TYR A 321 11.35 1.23 10.21
C TYR A 321 12.24 0.27 9.42
N ASN A 322 12.97 0.80 8.44
CA ASN A 322 14.03 0.07 7.78
C ASN A 322 15.30 0.16 8.65
N PRO A 323 15.88 -0.94 9.15
CA PRO A 323 17.12 -0.86 9.93
C PRO A 323 18.26 -0.39 9.01
N VAL A 324 18.88 0.73 9.40
CA VAL A 324 20.10 1.25 8.76
C VAL A 324 21.23 0.25 8.97
N PRO A 325 21.94 -0.22 7.93
CA PRO A 325 23.21 -0.93 8.12
C PRO A 325 24.22 0.04 8.74
N GLU A 326 24.69 -0.26 9.94
CA GLU A 326 25.77 0.47 10.61
C GLU A 326 26.97 0.58 9.65
N LEU A 327 27.29 1.81 9.25
CA LEU A 327 28.50 2.12 8.50
C LEU A 327 29.73 1.63 9.27
N VAL A 328 30.50 0.78 8.61
CA VAL A 328 31.84 0.29 8.97
C VAL A 328 32.65 1.36 9.72
N PRO A 329 33.33 1.03 10.84
CA PRO A 329 34.08 2.02 11.60
C PRO A 329 35.18 2.67 10.77
N ARG A 330 35.18 4.00 10.73
CA ARG A 330 36.28 4.82 10.19
C ARG A 330 37.57 4.47 10.91
N ALA A 331 38.61 4.11 10.15
CA ALA A 331 39.97 3.98 10.66
C ALA A 331 40.47 5.34 11.18
N PRO A 332 41.17 5.39 12.33
CA PRO A 332 41.67 6.62 12.89
C PRO A 332 42.99 7.05 12.23
N GLY A 333 42.97 8.27 11.69
CA GLY A 333 44.05 9.26 11.81
C GLY A 333 45.28 9.11 10.91
N VAL A 334 45.49 10.09 10.03
CA VAL A 334 46.76 10.82 9.92
C VAL A 334 46.45 12.28 9.56
N GLU A 335 46.55 13.18 10.54
CA GLU A 335 46.88 14.58 10.29
C GLU A 335 48.40 14.72 10.43
N ARG A 336 49.09 14.91 9.29
CA ARG A 336 50.09 15.95 9.03
C ARG A 336 50.65 15.82 7.62
#